data_AF-A0A6I3XN89-F1
#
_entry.id   AF-A0A6I3XN89-F1
#
_cell.length_a   1.000
_cell.length_b   1.000
_cell.length_c   1.000
_cell.angle_alpha   90.00
_cell.angle_beta   90.00
_cell.angle_gamma   90.00
#
_symmetry.space_group_name_H-M   'P 1'
#
loop_
_entity.id
_entity.type
_entity.pdbx_description
1 polymer ?
#
loop_
_entity_poly.entity_id
_entity_poly.type
_entity_poly.pdbx_seq_one_letter_code
_entity_poly.pdbx_strand_id
1 'polypeptide(L)'
;MKTIFFVVTAAIAAISCPAAFARASRLTLDIPECQMPPGRVMPARYYKPGKNKGMFHWVRKVTARDYVISEGGSERVEGSGMDDWYSLYRIDVNNDGTCDWYLNASAPISTGGDRDSINTLYLGGASGWSRVGAEVPLNKPDGLGYGKSAAQQHRFLFGEEPSVIHDAGSKTNYIIAALYSRHVLRGFYPGYRIFDWDAGKKTLRLLDKWEPGSRAAEVYAFFKAHGSRAPAAPSAAPEDSMNTFDPDVEAHELEMSCDPEGPQRSSPDQYGAVSKHLLARCKQ
;
A
#
# COMPACT_ATOMS: atom_id res chain seq x y z
N MET A 1 -46.53 -49.20 49.92
CA MET A 1 -46.12 -49.39 48.51
C MET A 1 -45.75 -48.04 47.91
N LYS A 2 -44.60 -47.99 47.22
CA LYS A 2 -44.11 -46.98 46.25
C LYS A 2 -43.45 -45.69 46.77
N THR A 3 -42.14 -45.82 46.96
CA THR A 3 -41.05 -44.87 46.68
C THR A 3 -41.07 -44.37 45.23
N ILE A 4 -40.86 -43.06 44.97
CA ILE A 4 -40.18 -42.46 43.78
C ILE A 4 -39.70 -41.04 44.20
N PHE A 5 -38.44 -40.82 44.58
CA PHE A 5 -37.25 -40.45 43.78
C PHE A 5 -37.27 -39.07 43.07
N PHE A 6 -36.29 -38.25 43.46
CA PHE A 6 -35.80 -36.98 42.89
C PHE A 6 -35.50 -37.06 41.38
N VAL A 7 -35.71 -35.95 40.65
CA VAL A 7 -34.72 -35.40 39.69
C VAL A 7 -34.87 -33.87 39.63
N VAL A 8 -33.85 -33.16 40.10
CA VAL A 8 -33.61 -31.73 39.83
C VAL A 8 -32.95 -31.65 38.46
N THR A 9 -33.63 -31.10 37.46
CA THR A 9 -33.04 -30.85 36.14
C THR A 9 -32.39 -29.47 36.15
N ALA A 10 -31.09 -29.41 36.44
CA ALA A 10 -30.27 -28.24 36.18
C ALA A 10 -30.07 -28.13 34.67
N ALA A 11 -30.74 -27.17 34.03
CA ALA A 11 -30.47 -26.80 32.66
C ALA A 11 -29.13 -26.05 32.60
N ILE A 12 -28.05 -26.78 32.30
CA ILE A 12 -26.79 -26.18 31.89
C ILE A 12 -27.03 -25.57 30.51
N ALA A 13 -27.23 -24.25 30.48
CA ALA A 13 -27.11 -23.46 29.27
C ALA A 13 -25.64 -23.55 28.84
N ALA A 14 -25.33 -24.51 27.96
CA ALA A 14 -24.07 -24.54 27.25
C ALA A 14 -23.96 -23.23 26.48
N ILE A 15 -23.05 -22.38 26.93
CA ILE A 15 -22.59 -21.20 26.21
C ILE A 15 -21.95 -21.75 24.93
N SER A 16 -22.74 -21.85 23.87
CA SER A 16 -22.23 -21.97 22.52
C SER A 16 -21.56 -20.64 22.19
N CYS A 17 -20.32 -20.47 22.65
CA CYS A 17 -19.37 -19.60 21.99
C CYS A 17 -19.31 -20.07 20.54
N PRO A 18 -19.72 -19.26 19.55
CA PRO A 18 -19.19 -19.49 18.23
C PRO A 18 -17.69 -19.24 18.38
N ALA A 19 -16.90 -20.30 18.46
CA ALA A 19 -15.51 -20.23 18.12
C ALA A 19 -15.51 -19.73 16.67
N ALA A 20 -15.35 -18.42 16.49
CA ALA A 20 -14.94 -17.85 15.24
C ALA A 20 -13.67 -18.65 14.90
N PHE A 21 -13.78 -19.55 13.92
CA PHE A 21 -12.65 -20.28 13.40
C PHE A 21 -11.68 -19.21 12.91
N ALA A 22 -10.72 -18.84 13.75
CA ALA A 22 -9.54 -18.13 13.34
C ALA A 22 -8.89 -19.07 12.33
N ARG A 23 -9.11 -18.82 11.04
CA ARG A 23 -8.37 -19.47 9.97
C ARG A 23 -6.92 -19.19 10.31
N ALA A 24 -6.19 -20.23 10.71
CA ALA A 24 -4.79 -20.12 11.07
C ALA A 24 -4.10 -19.32 9.96
N SER A 25 -3.48 -18.20 10.33
CA SER A 25 -2.76 -17.36 9.40
C SER A 25 -1.71 -18.22 8.70
N ARG A 26 -1.62 -18.13 7.37
CA ARG A 26 -0.57 -18.78 6.59
C ARG A 26 0.20 -17.71 5.85
N LEU A 27 0.71 -16.76 6.64
CA LEU A 27 1.54 -15.66 6.15
C LEU A 27 2.84 -16.24 5.59
N THR A 28 3.21 -15.79 4.40
CA THR A 28 4.40 -16.22 3.68
C THR A 28 4.93 -15.08 2.81
N LEU A 29 6.22 -15.17 2.48
CA LEU A 29 6.88 -14.34 1.47
C LEU A 29 6.74 -14.92 0.06
N ASP A 30 6.21 -16.14 -0.06
CA ASP A 30 5.90 -16.80 -1.33
C ASP A 30 4.63 -16.17 -1.95
N ILE A 31 4.84 -15.12 -2.74
CA ILE A 31 3.77 -14.46 -3.47
C ILE A 31 3.51 -15.22 -4.79
N PRO A 32 2.25 -15.60 -5.07
CA PRO A 32 1.87 -16.17 -6.36
C PRO A 32 2.27 -15.25 -7.52
N GLU A 33 2.83 -15.84 -8.59
CA GLU A 33 3.09 -15.10 -9.82
C GLU A 33 1.78 -14.69 -10.49
N CYS A 34 1.78 -13.51 -11.11
CA CYS A 34 0.68 -12.97 -11.86
C CYS A 34 1.04 -12.82 -13.33
N GLN A 35 0.03 -12.70 -14.19
CA GLN A 35 0.20 -12.46 -15.62
C GLN A 35 -0.25 -11.04 -15.98
N MET A 36 0.55 -10.35 -16.80
CA MET A 36 0.13 -9.05 -17.32
C MET A 36 -1.15 -9.19 -18.15
N PRO A 37 -2.09 -8.22 -18.06
CA PRO A 37 -3.31 -8.26 -18.84
C PRO A 37 -3.02 -8.26 -20.35
N PRO A 38 -3.92 -8.80 -21.18
CA PRO A 38 -3.71 -8.87 -22.62
C PRO A 38 -3.59 -7.47 -23.25
N GLY A 39 -2.79 -7.36 -24.30
CA GLY A 39 -2.61 -6.12 -25.05
C GLY A 39 -1.38 -5.32 -24.61
N ARG A 40 -1.57 -4.04 -24.27
CA ARG A 40 -0.47 -3.14 -23.90
C ARG A 40 -0.08 -3.34 -22.44
N VAL A 41 1.22 -3.51 -22.19
CA VAL A 41 1.83 -3.70 -20.86
C VAL A 41 1.62 -2.49 -19.94
N MET A 42 1.45 -1.30 -20.50
CA MET A 42 1.25 -0.07 -19.73
C MET A 42 -0.14 0.54 -19.97
N PRO A 43 -0.65 1.37 -19.05
CA PRO A 43 -1.85 2.18 -19.29
C PRO A 43 -1.69 3.08 -20.52
N ALA A 44 -2.77 3.20 -21.31
CA ALA A 44 -2.75 3.88 -22.62
C ALA A 44 -2.21 5.32 -22.58
N ARG A 45 -2.36 6.03 -21.45
CA ARG A 45 -1.92 7.42 -21.29
C ARG A 45 -0.40 7.60 -21.40
N TYR A 46 0.38 6.59 -21.04
CA TYR A 46 1.84 6.63 -21.12
C TYR A 46 2.38 6.42 -22.55
N TYR A 47 1.55 5.91 -23.46
CA TYR A 47 1.92 5.78 -24.88
C TYR A 47 1.69 7.05 -25.70
N LYS A 48 1.09 8.09 -25.12
CA LYS A 48 0.88 9.36 -25.81
C LYS A 48 2.13 10.22 -25.62
N PRO A 49 2.96 10.42 -26.65
CA PRO A 49 4.08 11.35 -26.53
C PRO A 49 3.52 12.75 -26.25
N GLY A 50 3.96 13.37 -25.16
CA GLY A 50 3.71 14.79 -24.97
C GLY A 50 4.54 15.63 -25.93
N LYS A 51 4.22 16.93 -26.02
CA LYS A 51 5.01 17.87 -26.83
C LYS A 51 6.38 18.18 -26.20
N ASN A 52 6.56 17.88 -24.92
CA ASN A 52 7.77 18.16 -24.17
C ASN A 52 8.80 17.05 -24.40
N LYS A 53 10.08 17.44 -24.52
CA LYS A 53 11.21 16.53 -24.73
C LYS A 53 11.23 15.45 -23.63
N GLY A 54 11.51 14.20 -23.99
CA GLY A 54 11.76 13.14 -22.99
C GLY A 54 10.52 12.39 -22.48
N MET A 55 9.30 12.87 -22.73
CA MET A 55 8.10 12.26 -22.16
C MET A 55 7.89 10.80 -22.57
N PHE A 56 8.04 9.89 -21.59
CA PHE A 56 7.63 8.48 -21.63
C PHE A 56 8.21 7.64 -22.79
N HIS A 57 9.34 8.04 -23.37
CA HIS A 57 9.99 7.23 -24.41
C HIS A 57 10.38 5.83 -23.91
N TRP A 58 10.65 5.70 -22.60
CA TRP A 58 10.94 4.45 -21.92
C TRP A 58 9.80 3.43 -22.03
N VAL A 59 8.54 3.85 -22.19
CA VAL A 59 7.37 2.95 -22.28
C VAL A 59 7.48 1.96 -23.44
N ARG A 60 8.20 2.33 -24.51
CA ARG A 60 8.42 1.45 -25.66
C ARG A 60 9.36 0.28 -25.37
N LYS A 61 10.13 0.37 -24.28
CA LYS A 61 11.07 -0.66 -23.82
C LYS A 61 10.47 -1.55 -22.74
N VAL A 62 9.33 -1.14 -22.16
CA VAL A 62 8.64 -1.91 -21.11
C VAL A 62 8.07 -3.20 -21.69
N THR A 63 8.32 -4.30 -21.00
CA THR A 63 7.91 -5.65 -21.36
C THR A 63 7.06 -6.29 -20.27
N ALA A 64 6.32 -7.34 -20.61
CA ALA A 64 5.50 -8.07 -19.64
C ALA A 64 6.32 -8.78 -18.55
N ARG A 65 7.65 -8.84 -18.69
CA ARG A 65 8.57 -9.44 -17.70
C ARG A 65 9.05 -8.45 -16.66
N ASP A 66 8.83 -7.15 -16.87
CA ASP A 66 9.27 -6.14 -15.92
C ASP A 66 8.46 -6.24 -14.63
N TYR A 67 9.15 -6.20 -13.49
CA TYR A 67 8.56 -6.19 -12.16
C TYR A 67 8.57 -4.77 -11.57
N VAL A 68 9.55 -3.96 -11.98
CA VAL A 68 9.68 -2.56 -11.58
C VAL A 68 10.09 -1.72 -12.79
N ILE A 69 9.50 -0.55 -12.90
CA ILE A 69 9.89 0.49 -13.85
C ILE A 69 10.15 1.75 -13.03
N SER A 70 11.32 2.37 -13.18
CA SER A 70 11.69 3.58 -12.44
C SER A 70 12.38 4.53 -13.40
N GLU A 71 11.63 5.49 -13.91
CA GLU A 71 12.05 6.30 -15.06
C GLU A 71 11.55 7.75 -14.94
N GLY A 72 12.31 8.66 -15.55
CA GLY A 72 11.94 10.07 -15.65
C GLY A 72 10.74 10.30 -16.60
N GLY A 73 9.98 11.35 -16.35
CA GLY A 73 8.78 11.68 -17.11
C GLY A 73 8.77 13.08 -17.70
N SER A 74 7.80 13.89 -17.29
CA SER A 74 7.55 15.21 -17.87
C SER A 74 8.22 16.29 -17.03
N GLU A 75 8.85 17.24 -17.70
CA GLU A 75 9.21 18.51 -17.08
C GLU A 75 7.94 19.33 -16.78
N ARG A 76 7.73 19.71 -15.52
CA ARG A 76 6.52 20.43 -15.08
C ARG A 76 6.44 21.84 -15.65
N VAL A 77 7.58 22.52 -15.71
CA VAL A 77 7.75 23.87 -16.24
C VAL A 77 8.82 23.81 -17.31
N GLU A 78 8.46 24.10 -18.55
CA GLU A 78 9.39 24.00 -19.68
C GLU A 78 10.66 24.83 -19.43
N GLY A 79 11.82 24.16 -19.48
CA GLY A 79 13.13 24.75 -19.26
C GLY A 79 13.59 24.84 -17.80
N SER A 80 12.86 24.30 -16.83
CA SER A 80 13.24 24.31 -15.42
C SER A 80 14.20 23.18 -14.98
N GLY A 81 14.40 22.15 -15.79
CA GLY A 81 15.13 20.92 -15.45
C GLY A 81 14.49 20.09 -14.34
N MET A 82 13.19 20.31 -14.06
CA MET A 82 12.47 19.64 -12.97
C MET A 82 11.50 18.62 -13.54
N ASP A 83 11.98 17.39 -13.65
CA ASP A 83 11.23 16.26 -14.18
C ASP A 83 10.50 15.49 -13.08
N ASP A 84 9.24 15.14 -13.35
CA ASP A 84 8.53 14.13 -12.57
C ASP A 84 9.24 12.76 -12.71
N TRP A 85 9.25 11.97 -11.64
CA TRP A 85 9.79 10.61 -11.61
C TRP A 85 8.67 9.58 -11.38
N TYR A 86 8.67 8.49 -12.16
CA TYR A 86 7.62 7.48 -12.12
C TYR A 86 8.20 6.13 -11.72
N SER A 87 7.73 5.62 -10.59
CA SER A 87 8.08 4.28 -10.08
C SER A 87 6.84 3.40 -10.12
N LEU A 88 6.82 2.40 -11.00
CA LEU A 88 5.76 1.40 -11.09
C LEU A 88 6.25 0.06 -10.57
N TYR A 89 5.44 -0.59 -9.74
CA TYR A 89 5.72 -1.87 -9.11
C TYR A 89 4.62 -2.87 -9.49
N ARG A 90 5.02 -4.04 -9.98
CA ARG A 90 4.11 -5.10 -10.40
C ARG A 90 3.63 -5.87 -9.19
N ILE A 91 2.31 -5.87 -8.96
CA ILE A 91 1.68 -6.52 -7.81
C ILE A 91 0.34 -7.07 -8.27
N ASP A 92 -0.05 -8.25 -7.80
CA ASP A 92 -1.44 -8.73 -7.91
C ASP A 92 -2.19 -8.26 -6.66
N VAL A 93 -2.88 -7.12 -6.73
CA VAL A 93 -3.43 -6.45 -5.54
C VAL A 93 -4.63 -7.22 -4.99
N ASN A 94 -5.44 -7.79 -5.87
CA ASN A 94 -6.68 -8.50 -5.53
C ASN A 94 -6.53 -10.03 -5.56
N ASN A 95 -5.32 -10.54 -5.83
CA ASN A 95 -4.96 -11.95 -5.92
C ASN A 95 -5.82 -12.73 -6.93
N ASP A 96 -6.09 -12.12 -8.09
CA ASP A 96 -6.89 -12.72 -9.17
C ASP A 96 -6.05 -13.40 -10.26
N GLY A 97 -4.72 -13.37 -10.13
CA GLY A 97 -3.75 -13.90 -11.09
C GLY A 97 -3.36 -12.91 -12.19
N THR A 98 -3.96 -11.72 -12.22
CA THR A 98 -3.64 -10.64 -13.14
C THR A 98 -2.75 -9.62 -12.45
N CYS A 99 -1.68 -9.20 -13.11
CA CYS A 99 -0.81 -8.17 -12.55
C CYS A 99 -1.42 -6.78 -12.67
N ASP A 100 -1.28 -6.02 -11.59
CA ASP A 100 -1.56 -4.60 -11.49
C ASP A 100 -0.24 -3.81 -11.45
N TRP A 101 -0.33 -2.52 -11.78
CA TRP A 101 0.75 -1.57 -11.47
C TRP A 101 0.37 -0.72 -10.27
N TYR A 102 1.16 -0.81 -9.21
CA TYR A 102 1.22 0.22 -8.19
C TYR A 102 2.17 1.31 -8.67
N LEU A 103 1.66 2.51 -8.92
CA LEU A 103 2.45 3.68 -9.27
C LEU A 103 2.70 4.55 -8.05
N ASN A 104 3.94 4.99 -7.87
CA ASN A 104 4.28 6.24 -7.21
C ASN A 104 4.83 7.22 -8.26
N ALA A 105 4.15 8.34 -8.47
CA ALA A 105 4.63 9.43 -9.31
C ALA A 105 5.07 10.60 -8.43
N SER A 106 6.37 10.82 -8.36
CA SER A 106 7.02 11.86 -7.57
C SER A 106 7.24 13.11 -8.42
N ALA A 107 6.72 14.24 -7.97
CA ALA A 107 6.88 15.55 -8.58
C ALA A 107 7.83 16.42 -7.74
N PRO A 108 8.88 17.00 -8.32
CA PRO A 108 9.67 18.01 -7.62
C PRO A 108 8.83 19.25 -7.29
N ILE A 109 8.89 19.70 -6.04
CA ILE A 109 8.28 20.96 -5.56
C ILE A 109 9.29 22.11 -5.71
N SER A 110 10.56 21.83 -5.45
CA SER A 110 11.65 22.82 -5.48
C SER A 110 12.92 22.24 -6.12
N THR A 111 13.80 23.11 -6.60
CA THR A 111 15.16 22.72 -7.03
C THR A 111 16.04 22.29 -5.86
N GLY A 112 15.59 22.51 -4.61
CA GLY A 112 16.27 22.11 -3.38
C GLY A 112 16.11 20.64 -3.01
N GLY A 113 15.34 19.88 -3.78
CA GLY A 113 15.17 18.43 -3.60
C GLY A 113 13.84 18.01 -2.98
N ASP A 114 12.98 18.97 -2.59
CA ASP A 114 11.63 18.67 -2.09
C ASP A 114 10.79 18.04 -3.18
N ARG A 115 10.07 16.97 -2.84
CA ARG A 115 9.13 16.29 -3.75
C ARG A 115 7.78 16.11 -3.08
N ASP A 116 6.74 15.94 -3.87
CA ASP A 116 5.46 15.43 -3.41
C ASP A 116 5.05 14.32 -4.37
N SER A 117 4.23 13.37 -3.95
CA SER A 117 3.88 12.23 -4.78
C SER A 117 2.38 11.94 -4.84
N ILE A 118 1.98 11.34 -5.95
CA ILE A 118 0.67 10.73 -6.09
C ILE A 118 0.84 9.23 -6.28
N ASN A 119 0.11 8.45 -5.49
CA ASN A 119 -0.02 7.02 -5.73
C ASN A 119 -1.24 6.73 -6.60
N THR A 120 -1.15 5.69 -7.42
CA THR A 120 -2.23 5.25 -8.30
C THR A 120 -2.10 3.75 -8.52
N LEU A 121 -3.21 3.02 -8.45
CA LEU A 121 -3.26 1.63 -8.86
C LEU A 121 -3.84 1.55 -10.27
N TYR A 122 -3.16 0.84 -11.15
CA TYR A 122 -3.68 0.42 -12.42
C TYR A 122 -4.01 -1.05 -12.34
N LEU A 123 -5.30 -1.34 -12.24
CA LEU A 123 -5.80 -2.70 -12.18
C LEU A 123 -5.80 -3.30 -13.58
N GLY A 124 -5.15 -4.45 -13.72
CA GLY A 124 -5.17 -5.24 -14.95
C GLY A 124 -6.51 -5.94 -15.12
N GLY A 125 -6.93 -6.14 -16.37
CA GLY A 125 -8.12 -6.91 -16.67
C GLY A 125 -8.25 -7.23 -18.15
N ALA A 126 -9.26 -8.03 -18.50
CA ALA A 126 -9.48 -8.48 -19.88
C ALA A 126 -9.68 -7.32 -20.87
N SER A 127 -10.24 -6.19 -20.42
CA SER A 127 -10.46 -4.98 -21.23
C SER A 127 -9.29 -3.97 -21.18
N GLY A 128 -8.17 -4.35 -20.56
CA GLY A 128 -7.02 -3.46 -20.33
C GLY A 128 -6.98 -2.90 -18.91
N TRP A 129 -6.53 -1.66 -18.77
CA TRP A 129 -6.20 -1.05 -17.48
C TRP A 129 -7.33 -0.19 -16.91
N SER A 130 -7.70 -0.42 -15.64
CA SER A 130 -8.58 0.45 -14.87
C SER A 130 -7.76 1.25 -13.86
N ARG A 131 -7.97 2.56 -13.78
CA ARG A 131 -7.23 3.44 -12.87
C ARG A 131 -8.00 3.66 -11.57
N VAL A 132 -7.30 3.49 -10.44
CA VAL A 132 -7.76 3.85 -9.09
C VAL A 132 -6.77 4.83 -8.49
N GLY A 133 -7.23 6.03 -8.14
CA GLY A 133 -6.41 7.08 -7.56
C GLY A 133 -7.07 8.44 -7.71
N ALA A 134 -6.40 9.49 -7.21
CA ALA A 134 -6.87 10.87 -7.32
C ALA A 134 -7.18 11.23 -8.77
N GLU A 135 -8.23 11.99 -9.04
CA GLU A 135 -8.67 12.30 -10.40
C GLU A 135 -7.61 13.12 -11.16
N VAL A 136 -7.20 12.62 -12.33
CA VAL A 136 -6.23 13.27 -13.22
C VAL A 136 -6.81 13.30 -14.64
N PRO A 137 -6.80 14.44 -15.34
CA PRO A 137 -7.31 14.56 -16.71
C PRO A 137 -6.71 13.50 -17.66
N LEU A 138 -7.53 12.97 -18.57
CA LEU A 138 -7.14 11.87 -19.48
C LEU A 138 -5.97 12.22 -20.41
N ASN A 139 -5.74 13.51 -20.67
CA ASN A 139 -4.65 14.03 -21.50
C ASN A 139 -3.41 14.45 -20.70
N LYS A 140 -3.40 14.23 -19.39
CA LYS A 140 -2.27 14.49 -18.49
C LYS A 140 -1.72 13.19 -17.92
N PRO A 141 -0.42 13.13 -17.62
CA PRO A 141 0.14 12.03 -16.85
C PRO A 141 -0.30 12.12 -15.39
N ASP A 142 -0.13 11.02 -14.66
CA ASP A 142 -0.31 11.00 -13.21
C ASP A 142 0.68 11.96 -12.56
N GLY A 143 0.14 12.93 -11.84
CA GLY A 143 0.95 13.94 -11.18
C GLY A 143 0.09 14.82 -10.30
N LEU A 144 0.73 15.40 -9.30
CA LEU A 144 0.12 16.41 -8.46
C LEU A 144 -0.04 17.73 -9.22
N GLY A 145 -1.07 18.50 -8.88
CA GLY A 145 -1.33 19.80 -9.50
C GLY A 145 -2.14 19.75 -10.81
N TYR A 146 -2.61 18.57 -11.22
CA TYR A 146 -3.59 18.45 -12.30
C TYR A 146 -5.00 18.27 -11.75
N GLY A 147 -5.92 19.15 -12.15
CA GLY A 147 -7.32 19.08 -11.70
C GLY A 147 -7.42 19.09 -10.18
N LYS A 148 -8.09 18.08 -9.60
CA LYS A 148 -8.29 17.93 -8.15
C LYS A 148 -7.28 16.96 -7.51
N SER A 149 -6.21 16.56 -8.21
CA SER A 149 -5.33 15.49 -7.76
C SER A 149 -4.71 15.78 -6.40
N ALA A 150 -4.18 16.99 -6.17
CA ALA A 150 -3.60 17.38 -4.87
C ALA A 150 -4.63 17.32 -3.72
N ALA A 151 -5.84 17.80 -3.95
CA ALA A 151 -6.90 17.79 -2.93
C ALA A 151 -7.45 16.39 -2.64
N GLN A 152 -7.31 15.44 -3.56
CA GLN A 152 -7.85 14.07 -3.41
C GLN A 152 -6.79 13.03 -3.04
N GLN A 153 -5.50 13.32 -3.26
CA GLN A 153 -4.42 12.32 -3.15
C GLN A 153 -4.36 11.68 -1.76
N HIS A 154 -4.64 12.45 -0.69
CA HIS A 154 -4.64 11.94 0.69
C HIS A 154 -5.53 10.70 0.89
N ARG A 155 -6.58 10.50 0.08
CA ARG A 155 -7.48 9.33 0.14
C ARG A 155 -6.88 8.07 -0.50
N PHE A 156 -5.82 8.26 -1.27
CA PHE A 156 -5.12 7.25 -2.06
C PHE A 156 -3.62 7.26 -1.75
N LEU A 157 -3.20 7.87 -0.64
CA LEU A 157 -1.82 7.88 -0.22
C LEU A 157 -1.49 6.49 0.36
N PHE A 158 -0.84 5.69 -0.47
CA PHE A 158 -0.56 4.28 -0.17
C PHE A 158 0.88 4.07 0.32
N GLY A 159 1.71 5.12 0.36
CA GLY A 159 3.13 5.07 0.72
C GLY A 159 4.08 5.00 -0.47
N GLU A 160 5.38 5.04 -0.23
CA GLU A 160 6.37 4.74 -1.26
C GLU A 160 6.84 3.29 -1.12
N GLU A 161 7.23 2.69 -2.24
CA GLU A 161 7.81 1.34 -2.29
C GLU A 161 6.94 0.27 -1.62
N PRO A 162 5.93 -0.24 -2.34
CA PRO A 162 5.12 -1.31 -1.81
C PRO A 162 5.98 -2.59 -1.66
N SER A 163 5.87 -3.23 -0.51
CA SER A 163 6.21 -4.64 -0.32
C SER A 163 4.97 -5.43 0.02
N VAL A 164 5.06 -6.75 -0.07
CA VAL A 164 3.88 -7.61 0.03
C VAL A 164 4.17 -8.81 0.93
N ILE A 165 3.16 -9.18 1.72
CA ILE A 165 3.06 -10.46 2.43
C ILE A 165 1.79 -11.16 1.95
N HIS A 166 1.93 -12.41 1.52
CA HIS A 166 0.81 -13.23 1.09
C HIS A 166 0.27 -14.05 2.27
N ASP A 167 -1.05 -14.14 2.38
CA ASP A 167 -1.70 -15.11 3.25
C ASP A 167 -2.31 -16.24 2.42
N ALA A 168 -1.65 -17.39 2.40
CA ALA A 168 -2.10 -18.56 1.63
C ALA A 168 -3.43 -19.14 2.13
N GLY A 169 -3.83 -18.85 3.38
CA GLY A 169 -5.07 -19.34 3.96
C GLY A 169 -6.31 -18.59 3.48
N SER A 170 -6.21 -17.26 3.40
CA SER A 170 -7.29 -16.40 2.90
C SER A 170 -7.14 -16.00 1.43
N LYS A 171 -5.98 -16.28 0.81
CA LYS A 171 -5.61 -15.83 -0.53
C LYS A 171 -5.60 -14.29 -0.63
N THR A 172 -5.06 -13.61 0.37
CA THR A 172 -4.99 -12.15 0.44
C THR A 172 -3.55 -11.68 0.33
N ASN A 173 -3.29 -10.66 -0.47
CA ASN A 173 -2.03 -9.93 -0.49
C ASN A 173 -2.16 -8.69 0.39
N TYR A 174 -1.35 -8.61 1.44
CA TYR A 174 -1.24 -7.43 2.28
C TYR A 174 -0.10 -6.58 1.77
N ILE A 175 -0.39 -5.32 1.44
CA ILE A 175 0.62 -4.38 0.99
C ILE A 175 1.16 -3.64 2.20
N ILE A 176 2.47 -3.71 2.40
CA ILE A 176 3.19 -2.94 3.40
C ILE A 176 3.89 -1.81 2.67
N ALA A 177 3.71 -0.60 3.16
CA ALA A 177 4.48 0.54 2.69
C ALA A 177 4.82 1.40 3.90
N ALA A 178 5.99 2.02 3.88
CA ALA A 178 6.17 3.19 4.74
C ALA A 178 5.48 4.36 4.04
N LEU A 179 4.81 5.24 4.80
CA LEU A 179 4.52 6.60 4.31
C LEU A 179 5.82 7.41 4.31
N TYR A 180 6.88 6.82 3.77
CA TYR A 180 8.17 7.43 3.58
C TYR A 180 8.14 8.10 2.21
N SER A 181 8.80 9.24 2.10
CA SER A 181 9.49 9.52 0.86
C SER A 181 10.96 9.60 1.16
N ARG A 182 11.80 8.93 0.37
CA ARG A 182 13.25 9.12 0.49
C ARG A 182 13.69 10.56 0.20
N HIS A 183 12.73 11.37 -0.26
CA HIS A 183 12.89 12.73 -0.72
C HIS A 183 11.90 13.70 -0.03
N VAL A 184 11.20 13.28 1.03
CA VAL A 184 10.36 14.16 1.89
C VAL A 184 10.63 13.86 3.36
N LEU A 185 10.67 14.93 4.15
CA LEU A 185 10.91 14.98 5.59
C LEU A 185 10.22 13.83 6.35
N ARG A 186 11.05 12.92 6.88
CA ARG A 186 10.71 11.76 7.74
C ARG A 186 9.67 12.06 8.83
N GLY A 187 9.55 13.32 9.25
CA GLY A 187 8.69 13.76 10.35
C GLY A 187 7.19 13.81 10.08
N PHE A 188 6.71 13.84 8.83
CA PHE A 188 5.26 14.04 8.60
C PHE A 188 4.43 12.77 8.67
N TYR A 189 4.94 11.62 8.20
CA TYR A 189 4.17 10.37 8.16
C TYR A 189 4.98 9.15 8.62
N PRO A 190 5.37 9.10 9.91
CA PRO A 190 6.19 8.02 10.40
C PRO A 190 5.41 6.69 10.48
N GLY A 191 6.13 5.61 10.24
CA GLY A 191 5.65 4.25 10.47
C GLY A 191 5.27 3.48 9.21
N TYR A 192 5.32 2.15 9.36
CA TYR A 192 4.76 1.23 8.37
C TYR A 192 3.24 1.28 8.37
N ARG A 193 2.65 1.15 7.19
CA ARG A 193 1.21 1.02 6.96
C ARG A 193 0.93 -0.33 6.31
N ILE A 194 -0.18 -0.95 6.70
CA ILE A 194 -0.61 -2.23 6.18
C ILE A 194 -1.95 -2.02 5.49
N PHE A 195 -2.02 -2.38 4.23
CA PHE A 195 -3.21 -2.24 3.42
C PHE A 195 -3.73 -3.59 2.95
N ASP A 196 -5.05 -3.70 2.85
CA ASP A 196 -5.72 -4.75 2.08
C ASP A 196 -6.55 -4.16 0.94
N TRP A 197 -6.88 -5.00 -0.03
CA TRP A 197 -7.75 -4.61 -1.13
C TRP A 197 -9.22 -4.60 -0.70
N ASP A 198 -9.87 -3.43 -0.77
CA ASP A 198 -11.32 -3.30 -0.63
C ASP A 198 -11.97 -3.36 -2.03
N ALA A 199 -12.42 -4.55 -2.43
CA ALA A 199 -13.07 -4.77 -3.71
C ALA A 199 -14.37 -3.97 -3.89
N GLY A 200 -15.08 -3.67 -2.80
CA GLY A 200 -16.34 -2.91 -2.84
C GLY A 200 -16.11 -1.44 -3.15
N LYS A 201 -15.06 -0.85 -2.59
CA LYS A 201 -14.67 0.54 -2.85
C LYS A 201 -13.65 0.70 -3.98
N LYS A 202 -13.10 -0.42 -4.47
CA LYS A 202 -12.01 -0.47 -5.44
C LYS A 202 -10.83 0.41 -5.02
N THR A 203 -10.33 0.21 -3.81
CA THR A 203 -9.18 0.95 -3.26
C THR A 203 -8.45 0.12 -2.22
N LEU A 204 -7.24 0.54 -1.85
CA LEU A 204 -6.56 -0.02 -0.70
C LEU A 204 -7.12 0.58 0.58
N ARG A 205 -7.48 -0.28 1.52
CA ARG A 205 -7.96 0.09 2.85
C ARG A 205 -6.81 -0.08 3.84
N LEU A 206 -6.53 1.00 4.58
CA LEU A 206 -5.59 0.95 5.69
C LEU A 206 -6.16 0.10 6.83
N LEU A 207 -5.33 -0.80 7.36
CA LEU A 207 -5.65 -1.63 8.50
C LEU A 207 -4.90 -1.17 9.75
N ASP A 208 -5.56 -1.25 10.91
CA ASP A 208 -4.98 -0.88 12.18
C ASP A 208 -4.05 -1.97 12.72
N LYS A 209 -2.73 -1.84 12.46
CA LYS A 209 -1.70 -2.77 12.97
C LYS A 209 -1.54 -2.77 14.49
N TRP A 210 -2.08 -1.76 15.18
CA TRP A 210 -1.98 -1.61 16.63
C TRP A 210 -3.20 -2.17 17.35
N GLU A 211 -4.28 -2.50 16.64
CA GLU A 211 -5.45 -3.17 17.21
C GLU A 211 -5.09 -4.60 17.67
N PRO A 212 -5.20 -4.92 18.97
CA PRO A 212 -4.83 -6.23 19.50
C PRO A 212 -5.65 -7.36 18.86
N GLY A 213 -4.97 -8.42 18.43
CA GLY A 213 -5.62 -9.59 17.80
C GLY A 213 -6.17 -9.32 16.40
N SER A 214 -5.94 -8.13 15.82
CA SER A 214 -6.30 -7.85 14.44
C SER A 214 -5.40 -8.61 13.46
N ARG A 215 -5.92 -8.83 12.25
CA ARG A 215 -5.12 -9.41 11.16
C ARG A 215 -3.90 -8.56 10.80
N ALA A 216 -4.03 -7.24 10.88
CA ALA A 216 -2.92 -6.34 10.63
C ALA A 216 -1.82 -6.45 11.68
N ALA A 217 -2.16 -6.67 12.95
CA ALA A 217 -1.16 -6.93 14.00
C ALA A 217 -0.38 -8.23 13.71
N GLU A 218 -1.04 -9.29 13.24
CA GLU A 218 -0.38 -10.54 12.84
C GLU A 218 0.56 -10.34 11.64
N VAL A 219 0.08 -9.65 10.58
CA VAL A 219 0.89 -9.31 9.40
C VAL A 219 2.10 -8.47 9.79
N TYR A 220 1.91 -7.50 10.68
CA TYR A 220 2.99 -6.65 11.17
C TYR A 220 4.01 -7.43 11.98
N ALA A 221 3.57 -8.32 12.87
CA ALA A 221 4.46 -9.18 13.63
C ALA A 221 5.28 -10.11 12.71
N PHE A 222 4.65 -10.67 11.67
CA PHE A 222 5.36 -11.44 10.65
C PHE A 222 6.39 -10.58 9.92
N PHE A 223 6.01 -9.37 9.49
CA PHE A 223 6.93 -8.42 8.86
C PHE A 223 8.14 -8.11 9.73
N LYS A 224 7.95 -7.89 11.04
CA LYS A 224 9.04 -7.66 11.98
C LYS A 224 10.01 -8.83 12.07
N ALA A 225 9.50 -10.06 12.01
CA ALA A 225 10.30 -11.27 12.16
C ALA A 225 10.97 -11.73 10.86
N HIS A 226 10.34 -11.48 9.71
CA HIS A 226 10.71 -12.10 8.43
C HIS A 226 10.95 -11.10 7.30
N GLY A 227 10.65 -9.82 7.50
CA GLY A 227 10.60 -8.83 6.44
C GLY A 227 9.38 -9.00 5.52
N SER A 228 9.47 -8.46 4.32
CA SER A 228 8.42 -8.54 3.29
C SER A 228 9.03 -8.56 1.90
N ARG A 229 8.36 -9.12 0.90
CA ARG A 229 8.92 -9.17 -0.47
C ARG A 229 8.68 -7.84 -1.17
N ALA A 230 9.75 -7.17 -1.62
CA ALA A 230 9.65 -5.99 -2.47
C ALA A 230 9.75 -6.40 -3.95
N PRO A 231 8.92 -5.85 -4.86
CA PRO A 231 9.13 -6.03 -6.29
C PRO A 231 10.50 -5.45 -6.67
N ALA A 232 11.34 -6.22 -7.38
CA ALA A 232 12.68 -5.80 -7.80
C ALA A 232 12.87 -5.97 -9.31
N ALA A 233 13.72 -5.15 -9.94
CA ALA A 233 14.03 -5.29 -11.36
C ALA A 233 14.92 -6.53 -11.61
N PRO A 234 14.72 -7.27 -12.72
CA PRO A 234 15.51 -8.46 -13.04
C PRO A 234 17.03 -8.27 -13.16
N SER A 235 17.50 -7.01 -13.32
CA SER A 235 18.92 -6.65 -13.47
C SER A 235 19.61 -6.31 -12.14
N ALA A 236 18.88 -6.24 -11.03
CA ALA A 236 19.44 -6.30 -9.69
C ALA A 236 19.51 -7.79 -9.26
N ALA A 237 20.50 -8.17 -8.45
CA ALA A 237 20.83 -9.56 -8.08
C ALA A 237 19.63 -10.48 -7.70
N PRO A 238 19.78 -11.83 -7.78
CA PRO A 238 18.70 -12.79 -8.04
C PRO A 238 17.73 -13.14 -6.90
N GLU A 239 17.68 -12.35 -5.82
CA GLU A 239 16.83 -12.62 -4.65
C GLU A 239 16.04 -11.35 -4.30
N ASP A 240 14.81 -11.25 -4.83
CA ASP A 240 13.87 -10.13 -4.68
C ASP A 240 13.89 -9.57 -3.25
N SER A 241 14.49 -8.38 -3.07
CA SER A 241 14.93 -7.87 -1.78
C SER A 241 13.83 -7.93 -0.73
N MET A 242 14.10 -8.64 0.37
CA MET A 242 13.32 -8.52 1.59
C MET A 242 13.40 -7.07 2.08
N ASN A 243 12.28 -6.35 2.10
CA ASN A 243 12.19 -5.12 2.87
C ASN A 243 12.31 -5.52 4.34
N THR A 244 13.47 -5.26 4.92
CA THR A 244 13.77 -5.55 6.33
C THR A 244 13.04 -4.54 7.21
N PHE A 245 12.54 -5.01 8.35
CA PHE A 245 11.99 -4.13 9.38
C PHE A 245 13.10 -3.23 9.95
N ASP A 246 12.84 -1.92 9.94
CA ASP A 246 13.66 -0.91 10.60
C ASP A 246 12.99 -0.52 11.94
N PRO A 247 13.60 -0.87 13.08
CA PRO A 247 13.07 -0.51 14.40
C PRO A 247 13.02 1.01 14.63
N ASP A 248 13.88 1.79 13.98
CA ASP A 248 13.89 3.25 14.14
C ASP A 248 12.66 3.90 13.49
N VAL A 249 12.09 3.28 12.45
CA VAL A 249 10.84 3.73 11.83
C VAL A 249 9.66 3.55 12.81
N GLU A 250 9.62 2.42 13.52
CA GLU A 250 8.58 2.17 14.54
C GLU A 250 8.78 3.06 15.78
N ALA A 251 10.02 3.21 16.26
CA ALA A 251 10.34 4.05 17.41
C ALA A 251 9.93 5.51 17.14
N HIS A 252 10.21 6.02 15.94
CA HIS A 252 9.82 7.37 15.56
C HIS A 252 8.30 7.54 15.39
N GLU A 253 7.60 6.52 14.87
CA GLU A 253 6.12 6.53 14.84
C GLU A 253 5.53 6.65 16.25
N LEU A 254 6.09 5.90 17.22
CA LEU A 254 5.68 5.95 18.61
C LEU A 254 5.95 7.33 19.22
N GLU A 255 7.15 7.87 19.06
CA GLU A 255 7.54 9.20 19.53
C GLU A 255 6.56 10.28 19.03
N MET A 256 6.32 10.32 17.72
CA MET A 256 5.44 11.31 17.09
C MET A 256 3.96 11.15 17.46
N SER A 257 3.50 9.92 17.67
CA SER A 257 2.10 9.66 18.09
C SER A 257 1.86 10.05 19.56
N CYS A 258 2.90 9.92 20.38
CA CYS A 258 2.85 10.20 21.80
C CYS A 258 3.06 11.67 22.14
N ASP A 259 3.61 12.48 21.23
CA ASP A 259 3.65 13.93 21.34
C ASP A 259 2.23 14.52 21.46
N PRO A 260 1.88 15.16 22.60
CA PRO A 260 0.57 15.78 22.79
C PRO A 260 0.34 17.00 21.87
N GLU A 261 1.40 17.65 21.40
CA GLU A 261 1.35 18.80 20.49
C GLU A 261 1.53 18.38 19.02
N GLY A 262 1.74 17.07 18.78
CA GLY A 262 1.99 16.51 17.47
C GLY A 262 0.82 16.69 16.48
N PRO A 263 1.10 16.94 15.19
CA PRO A 263 0.08 17.22 14.17
C PRO A 263 -0.85 16.02 13.90
N GLN A 264 -0.41 14.81 14.25
CA GLN A 264 -1.18 13.58 14.17
C GLN A 264 -2.46 13.60 15.02
N ARG A 265 -2.47 14.34 16.13
CA ARG A 265 -3.64 14.47 17.01
C ARG A 265 -4.65 15.50 16.52
N SER A 266 -4.19 16.55 15.85
CA SER A 266 -5.05 17.64 15.38
C SER A 266 -5.67 17.35 14.01
N SER A 267 -5.03 16.52 13.18
CA SER A 267 -5.53 16.18 11.83
C SER A 267 -5.38 14.69 11.48
N PRO A 268 -5.99 13.76 12.24
CA PRO A 268 -5.77 12.32 12.08
C PRO A 268 -6.06 11.82 10.65
N ASP A 269 -7.06 12.38 9.96
CA ASP A 269 -7.40 12.00 8.59
C ASP A 269 -6.32 12.33 7.56
N GLN A 270 -5.50 13.35 7.82
CA GLN A 270 -4.37 13.70 6.96
C GLN A 270 -3.18 12.78 7.21
N TYR A 271 -2.99 12.34 8.46
CA TYR A 271 -1.84 11.54 8.90
C TYR A 271 -2.06 10.03 8.90
N GLY A 272 -3.05 9.55 8.13
CA GLY A 272 -3.33 8.12 7.98
C GLY A 272 -4.06 7.50 9.18
N ALA A 273 -4.93 8.25 9.83
CA ALA A 273 -5.74 7.88 11.00
C ALA A 273 -4.91 7.27 12.13
N VAL A 274 -4.53 8.08 13.12
CA VAL A 274 -3.82 7.59 14.30
C VAL A 274 -4.66 6.54 15.01
N SER A 275 -4.11 5.34 15.17
CA SER A 275 -4.80 4.28 15.89
C SER A 275 -5.10 4.71 17.33
N LYS A 276 -6.34 4.52 17.76
CA LYS A 276 -6.73 4.67 19.17
C LYS A 276 -5.92 3.73 20.09
N HIS A 277 -5.51 2.58 19.57
CA HIS A 277 -4.72 1.59 20.31
C HIS A 277 -3.25 2.01 20.43
N LEU A 278 -2.71 2.66 19.39
CA LEU A 278 -1.41 3.32 19.46
C LEU A 278 -1.41 4.43 20.52
N LEU A 279 -2.41 5.31 20.50
CA LEU A 279 -2.53 6.39 21.48
C LEU A 279 -2.68 5.90 22.93
N ALA A 280 -3.30 4.73 23.14
CA ALA A 280 -3.40 4.12 24.46
C ALA A 280 -2.02 3.72 25.04
N ARG A 281 -1.01 3.47 24.18
CA ARG A 281 0.36 3.15 24.59
C ARG A 281 1.16 4.37 25.05
N CYS A 282 0.75 5.57 24.67
CA CYS A 282 1.42 6.82 25.03
C CYS A 282 1.16 7.28 26.48
N LYS A 283 0.33 6.55 27.23
CA LYS A 283 -0.05 6.86 28.63
C LYS A 283 0.70 5.99 29.65
N GLN A 284 1.61 5.14 29.19
CA GLN A 284 2.51 4.33 30.01
C GLN A 284 3.90 4.95 30.00
#